data_AF-A0A4R5TST0-F1
#
_entry.id   AF-A0A4R5TST0-F1
#
_cell.length_a   1.000
_cell.length_b   1.000
_cell.length_c   1.000
_cell.angle_alpha   90.00
_cell.angle_beta   90.00
_cell.angle_gamma   90.00
#
_symmetry.space_group_name_H-M   'P 1'
#
loop_
_entity.id
_entity.type
_entity.pdbx_description
1 polymer ?
#
loop_
_entity_poly.entity_id
_entity_poly.type
_entity_poly.pdbx_seq_one_letter_code
_entity_poly.pdbx_strand_id
1 'polypeptide(L)'
;MARPFAIALAAALLLAPAAHAQQQEDPDRQRLTLRLQALEADPATRGFASYERLQARQALEALPSPSNRRRADALQVAEWRVETAELAARTEGVRRQIDQLDRERSDLLVEASRREAARARAEAERLRIQAQIQAEETQRLRLAAESEATARQEAETVLEGVSSREAARLRAARQREAELARQEAELLRSLESNP
;
A
#
# COMPACT_ATOMS: atom_id res chain seq x y z
N MET A 1 -31.51 -90.31 -54.48
CA MET A 1 -32.54 -89.44 -55.08
C MET A 1 -32.43 -88.07 -54.44
N ALA A 2 -32.72 -87.02 -55.21
CA ALA A 2 -32.19 -85.66 -55.04
C ALA A 2 -32.86 -84.83 -53.93
N ARG A 3 -31.99 -84.01 -53.31
CA ARG A 3 -32.17 -82.75 -52.57
C ARG A 3 -33.51 -82.01 -52.78
N PRO A 4 -34.10 -81.50 -51.68
CA PRO A 4 -34.80 -80.21 -51.74
C PRO A 4 -34.46 -79.26 -50.57
N PHE A 5 -33.36 -79.45 -49.85
CA PHE A 5 -32.98 -78.52 -48.75
C PHE A 5 -31.98 -77.43 -49.14
N ALA A 6 -31.44 -77.48 -50.37
CA ALA A 6 -30.42 -76.55 -50.83
C ALA A 6 -30.97 -75.22 -51.41
N ILE A 7 -32.30 -75.09 -51.60
CA ILE A 7 -32.88 -73.90 -52.24
C ILE A 7 -33.41 -72.88 -51.20
N ALA A 8 -33.72 -73.30 -49.97
CA ALA A 8 -34.23 -72.39 -48.94
C ALA A 8 -33.13 -71.51 -48.29
N LEU A 9 -31.85 -71.89 -48.37
CA LEU A 9 -30.74 -71.11 -47.81
C LEU A 9 -30.16 -70.09 -48.81
N ALA A 10 -30.53 -70.17 -50.09
CA ALA A 10 -30.01 -69.28 -51.13
C ALA A 10 -30.86 -68.01 -51.36
N ALA A 11 -32.09 -67.97 -50.82
CA ALA A 11 -33.01 -66.83 -51.02
C ALA A 11 -33.00 -65.79 -49.89
N ALA A 12 -32.33 -66.06 -48.76
CA ALA A 12 -32.24 -65.12 -47.64
C ALA A 12 -31.03 -64.17 -47.71
N LEU A 13 -30.16 -64.31 -48.72
CA LEU A 13 -28.89 -63.56 -48.80
C LEU A 13 -28.88 -62.41 -49.81
N LEU A 14 -30.03 -62.01 -50.36
CA LEU A 14 -30.10 -61.06 -51.48
C LEU A 14 -30.85 -59.75 -51.19
N LEU A 15 -31.13 -59.40 -49.92
CA LEU A 15 -31.85 -58.17 -49.59
C LEU A 15 -31.20 -57.22 -48.58
N ALA A 16 -29.87 -57.22 -48.45
CA ALA A 16 -29.21 -56.16 -47.68
C ALA A 16 -27.88 -55.71 -48.30
N PRO A 17 -27.95 -54.69 -49.17
CA PRO A 17 -26.97 -53.61 -49.07
C PRO A 17 -27.66 -52.24 -49.28
N ALA A 18 -28.54 -51.83 -48.38
CA ALA A 18 -29.05 -50.44 -48.36
C ALA A 18 -28.79 -49.70 -47.05
N ALA A 19 -28.32 -50.39 -46.00
CA ALA A 19 -28.08 -49.78 -44.68
C ALA A 19 -26.62 -49.35 -44.42
N HIS A 20 -25.67 -49.66 -45.31
CA HIS A 20 -24.25 -49.29 -45.13
C HIS A 20 -23.89 -47.90 -45.72
N ALA A 21 -24.87 -47.14 -46.21
CA ALA A 21 -24.65 -45.80 -46.75
C ALA A 21 -24.87 -44.65 -45.74
N GLN A 22 -25.14 -44.96 -44.45
CA GLN A 22 -25.62 -43.98 -43.48
C GLN A 22 -24.59 -43.53 -42.41
N GLN A 23 -23.31 -43.93 -42.45
CA GLN A 23 -22.42 -43.59 -41.32
C GLN A 23 -20.93 -43.50 -41.64
N GLN A 24 -20.57 -42.81 -42.72
CA GLN A 24 -19.33 -42.03 -42.67
C GLN A 24 -19.70 -40.70 -42.01
N GLU A 25 -19.57 -40.64 -40.68
CA GLU A 25 -19.62 -39.36 -39.99
C GLU A 25 -18.61 -38.41 -40.64
N ASP A 26 -19.11 -37.25 -41.02
CA ASP A 26 -18.35 -36.19 -41.66
C ASP A 26 -17.18 -35.76 -40.76
N PRO A 27 -15.91 -36.03 -41.15
CA PRO A 27 -14.76 -35.88 -40.28
C PRO A 27 -14.55 -34.43 -39.86
N ASP A 28 -14.91 -33.46 -40.70
CA ASP A 28 -14.79 -32.04 -40.38
C ASP A 28 -15.81 -31.61 -39.33
N ARG A 29 -17.05 -32.09 -39.44
CA ARG A 29 -18.09 -31.87 -38.43
C ARG A 29 -17.69 -32.48 -37.09
N GLN A 30 -17.18 -33.71 -37.08
CA GLN A 30 -16.69 -34.35 -35.86
C GLN A 30 -15.55 -33.54 -35.22
N ARG A 31 -14.54 -33.15 -36.01
CA ARG A 31 -13.40 -32.35 -35.53
C ARG A 31 -13.85 -31.06 -34.87
N LEU A 32 -14.74 -30.31 -35.52
CA LEU A 32 -15.25 -29.04 -34.98
C LEU A 32 -16.14 -29.24 -33.74
N THR A 33 -16.94 -30.31 -33.72
CA THR A 33 -17.74 -30.68 -32.55
C THR A 33 -16.85 -31.00 -31.35
N LEU A 34 -15.77 -31.77 -31.55
CA LEU A 34 -14.80 -32.08 -30.50
C LEU A 34 -14.09 -30.82 -29.98
N ARG A 35 -13.69 -29.89 -30.86
CA ARG A 35 -13.12 -28.60 -30.43
C ARG A 35 -14.08 -27.82 -29.53
N LEU A 36 -15.35 -27.74 -29.91
CA LEU A 36 -16.36 -27.03 -29.14
C LEU A 36 -16.67 -27.71 -27.80
N GLN A 37 -16.70 -29.04 -27.78
CA GLN A 37 -16.85 -29.82 -26.55
C GLN A 37 -15.64 -29.67 -25.61
N ALA A 38 -14.41 -29.64 -26.15
CA ALA A 38 -13.21 -29.39 -25.35
C ALA A 38 -13.28 -28.00 -24.68
N LEU A 39 -13.74 -26.99 -25.42
CA LEU A 39 -13.98 -25.66 -24.87
C LEU A 39 -15.07 -25.68 -23.77
N GLU A 40 -16.06 -26.56 -23.84
CA GLU A 40 -17.14 -26.73 -22.81
C GLU A 40 -16.69 -27.49 -21.59
N ALA A 41 -15.82 -28.46 -21.77
CA ALA A 41 -15.27 -29.26 -20.69
C ALA A 41 -14.27 -28.45 -19.85
N ASP A 42 -13.49 -27.57 -20.47
CA ASP A 42 -12.45 -26.78 -19.80
C ASP A 42 -13.03 -25.88 -18.69
N PRO A 43 -12.68 -26.11 -17.41
CA PRO A 43 -13.11 -25.27 -16.29
C PRO A 43 -12.67 -23.82 -16.41
N ALA A 44 -11.53 -23.53 -17.05
CA ALA A 44 -11.00 -22.17 -17.16
C ALA A 44 -11.81 -21.29 -18.12
N THR A 45 -12.51 -21.90 -19.08
CA THR A 45 -13.36 -21.22 -20.07
C THR A 45 -14.84 -21.55 -19.92
N ARG A 46 -15.19 -22.29 -18.86
CA ARG A 46 -16.57 -22.69 -18.56
C ARG A 46 -17.42 -21.46 -18.27
N GLY A 47 -18.50 -21.31 -19.04
CA GLY A 47 -19.43 -20.18 -18.91
C GLY A 47 -19.03 -18.92 -19.68
N PHE A 48 -17.85 -18.89 -20.31
CA PHE A 48 -17.48 -17.79 -21.21
C PHE A 48 -18.00 -18.00 -22.62
N ALA A 49 -18.17 -16.89 -23.34
CA ALA A 49 -18.58 -16.84 -24.75
C ALA A 49 -19.86 -17.64 -25.04
N SER A 50 -20.83 -17.59 -24.12
CA SER A 50 -22.06 -18.39 -24.19
C SER A 50 -22.83 -18.17 -25.50
N TYR A 51 -22.82 -16.94 -26.00
CA TYR A 51 -23.48 -16.56 -27.24
C TYR A 51 -22.76 -17.13 -28.47
N GLU A 52 -21.45 -16.97 -28.55
CA GLU A 52 -20.62 -17.44 -29.66
C GLU A 52 -20.62 -18.96 -29.74
N ARG A 53 -20.66 -19.65 -28.59
CA ARG A 53 -20.78 -21.12 -28.52
C ARG A 53 -22.14 -21.60 -29.02
N LEU A 54 -23.21 -20.88 -28.70
CA LEU A 54 -24.53 -21.17 -29.26
C LEU A 54 -24.52 -21.01 -30.79
N GLN A 55 -23.92 -19.93 -31.31
CA GLN A 55 -23.79 -19.73 -32.75
C GLN A 55 -22.94 -20.81 -33.43
N ALA A 56 -21.84 -21.24 -32.79
CA ALA A 56 -21.00 -22.33 -33.28
C ALA A 56 -21.76 -23.66 -33.36
N ARG A 57 -22.56 -24.00 -32.32
CA ARG A 57 -23.42 -25.18 -32.34
C ARG A 57 -24.45 -25.13 -33.47
N GLN A 58 -25.13 -24.00 -33.61
CA GLN A 58 -26.12 -23.80 -34.68
C GLN A 58 -25.50 -23.92 -36.08
N ALA A 59 -24.29 -23.37 -36.28
CA ALA A 59 -23.59 -23.48 -37.55
C ALA A 59 -23.20 -24.93 -37.89
N LEU A 60 -22.78 -25.71 -36.89
CA LEU A 60 -22.49 -27.14 -37.05
C LEU A 60 -23.75 -27.96 -37.32
N GLU A 61 -24.86 -27.65 -36.64
CA GLU A 61 -26.16 -28.30 -36.85
C GLU A 61 -26.70 -28.01 -38.26
N ALA A 62 -26.51 -26.80 -38.77
CA ALA A 62 -26.94 -26.37 -40.09
C ALA A 62 -26.10 -26.91 -41.27
N LEU A 63 -25.04 -27.69 -41.01
CA LEU A 63 -24.19 -28.22 -42.07
C LEU A 63 -24.97 -29.13 -43.03
N PRO A 64 -24.98 -28.83 -44.34
CA PRO A 64 -25.59 -29.70 -45.33
C PRO A 64 -24.87 -31.05 -45.46
N SER A 65 -25.59 -32.02 -46.04
CA SER A 65 -25.04 -33.33 -46.41
C SER A 65 -23.71 -33.23 -47.18
N PRO A 66 -22.76 -34.16 -46.98
CA PRO A 66 -21.45 -34.18 -47.65
C PRO A 66 -21.49 -34.00 -49.18
N SER A 67 -22.57 -34.44 -49.84
CA SER A 67 -22.74 -34.31 -51.29
C SER A 67 -23.26 -32.95 -51.77
N ASN A 68 -23.64 -32.03 -50.86
CA ASN A 68 -24.26 -30.76 -51.22
C ASN A 68 -23.22 -29.74 -51.72
N ARG A 69 -23.49 -29.08 -52.85
CA ARG A 69 -22.60 -28.05 -53.42
C ARG A 69 -22.35 -26.83 -52.53
N ARG A 70 -23.32 -26.46 -51.66
CA ARG A 70 -23.19 -25.34 -50.71
C ARG A 70 -22.43 -25.70 -49.44
N ARG A 71 -21.99 -26.94 -49.32
CA ARG A 71 -21.39 -27.44 -48.09
C ARG A 71 -20.05 -26.78 -47.77
N ALA A 72 -19.22 -26.51 -48.78
CA ALA A 72 -17.92 -25.89 -48.57
C ALA A 72 -18.06 -24.52 -47.86
N ASP A 73 -18.97 -23.68 -48.36
CA ASP A 73 -19.26 -22.37 -47.75
C ASP A 73 -19.84 -22.52 -46.33
N ALA A 74 -20.77 -23.45 -46.13
CA ALA A 74 -21.35 -23.70 -44.81
C ALA A 74 -20.30 -24.23 -43.80
N LEU A 75 -19.35 -25.05 -44.26
CA LEU A 75 -18.25 -25.54 -43.44
C LEU A 75 -17.32 -24.40 -43.03
N GLN A 76 -16.94 -23.52 -43.96
CA GLN A 76 -16.12 -22.35 -43.65
C GLN A 76 -16.78 -21.44 -42.61
N VAL A 77 -18.10 -21.22 -42.71
CA VAL A 77 -18.85 -20.47 -41.70
C VAL A 77 -18.81 -21.17 -40.35
N ALA A 78 -18.99 -22.49 -40.30
CA ALA A 78 -18.91 -23.24 -39.05
C ALA A 78 -17.51 -23.18 -38.42
N GLU A 79 -16.45 -23.27 -39.22
CA GLU A 79 -15.06 -23.09 -38.77
C GLU A 79 -14.86 -21.73 -38.11
N TRP A 80 -15.24 -20.64 -38.78
CA TRP A 80 -15.12 -19.29 -38.22
C TRP A 80 -15.95 -19.09 -36.96
N ARG A 81 -17.13 -19.69 -36.85
CA ARG A 81 -17.95 -19.60 -35.63
C ARG A 81 -17.29 -20.32 -34.46
N VAL A 82 -16.70 -21.49 -34.68
CA VAL A 82 -15.94 -22.22 -33.65
C VAL A 82 -14.70 -21.42 -33.23
N GLU A 83 -13.94 -20.88 -34.18
CA GLU A 83 -12.78 -20.03 -33.88
C GLU A 83 -13.15 -18.77 -33.10
N THR A 84 -14.27 -18.13 -33.47
CA THR A 84 -14.80 -16.96 -32.77
C THR A 84 -15.18 -17.32 -31.33
N ALA A 85 -15.85 -18.45 -31.11
CA ALA A 85 -16.20 -18.92 -29.77
C ALA A 85 -14.96 -19.18 -28.90
N GLU A 86 -13.91 -19.80 -29.47
CA GLU A 86 -12.65 -20.03 -28.77
C GLU A 86 -11.94 -18.72 -28.41
N LEU A 87 -11.87 -17.76 -29.35
CA LEU A 87 -11.23 -16.47 -29.12
C LEU A 87 -12.00 -15.63 -28.11
N ALA A 88 -13.33 -15.61 -28.19
CA ALA A 88 -14.19 -14.91 -27.24
C ALA A 88 -14.02 -15.49 -25.83
N ALA A 89 -13.99 -16.83 -25.70
CA ALA A 89 -13.83 -17.47 -24.40
C ALA A 89 -12.46 -17.17 -23.78
N ARG A 90 -11.37 -17.20 -24.58
CA ARG A 90 -10.04 -16.78 -24.14
C ARG A 90 -10.01 -15.31 -23.71
N THR A 91 -10.66 -14.45 -24.48
CA THR A 91 -10.71 -13.00 -24.21
C THR A 91 -11.44 -12.70 -22.90
N GLU A 92 -12.60 -13.31 -22.67
CA GLU A 92 -13.35 -13.17 -21.43
C GLU A 92 -12.55 -13.71 -20.22
N GLY A 93 -11.86 -14.85 -20.38
CA GLY A 93 -10.99 -15.39 -19.34
C GLY A 93 -9.87 -14.42 -18.95
N VAL A 94 -9.17 -13.85 -19.93
CA VAL A 94 -8.12 -12.86 -19.68
C VAL A 94 -8.69 -11.59 -19.05
N ARG A 95 -9.86 -11.10 -19.49
CA ARG A 95 -10.52 -9.94 -18.88
C ARG A 95 -10.83 -10.18 -17.40
N ARG A 96 -11.35 -11.36 -17.06
CA ARG A 96 -11.64 -11.70 -15.66
C ARG A 96 -10.38 -11.78 -14.80
N GLN A 97 -9.26 -12.22 -15.37
CA GLN A 97 -7.96 -12.21 -14.68
C GLN A 97 -7.47 -10.77 -14.46
N ILE A 98 -7.61 -9.89 -15.45
CA ILE A 98 -7.29 -8.46 -15.30
C ILE A 98 -8.11 -7.85 -14.16
N ASP A 99 -9.44 -8.07 -14.15
CA ASP A 99 -10.31 -7.55 -13.10
C ASP A 99 -9.94 -8.09 -11.70
N GLN A 100 -9.43 -9.32 -11.62
CA GLN A 100 -8.93 -9.88 -10.36
C GLN A 100 -7.63 -9.20 -9.92
N LEU A 101 -6.66 -9.09 -10.82
CA LEU A 101 -5.37 -8.47 -10.54
C LEU A 101 -5.51 -6.99 -10.19
N ASP A 102 -6.44 -6.27 -10.81
CA ASP A 102 -6.70 -4.86 -10.49
C ASP A 102 -7.28 -4.68 -9.08
N ARG A 103 -8.11 -5.63 -8.62
CA ARG A 103 -8.60 -5.65 -7.23
C ARG A 103 -7.45 -5.93 -6.26
N GLU A 104 -6.66 -6.96 -6.51
CA GLU A 104 -5.48 -7.29 -5.69
C GLU A 104 -4.50 -6.12 -5.62
N ARG A 105 -4.23 -5.47 -6.76
CA ARG A 105 -3.39 -4.27 -6.83
C ARG A 105 -3.97 -3.13 -5.98
N SER A 106 -5.28 -2.91 -6.06
CA SER A 106 -5.96 -1.85 -5.29
C SER A 106 -5.85 -2.11 -3.78
N ASP A 107 -6.05 -3.35 -3.35
CA ASP A 107 -5.91 -3.75 -1.95
C ASP A 107 -4.47 -3.54 -1.44
N LEU A 108 -3.47 -3.94 -2.24
CA LEU A 108 -2.05 -3.72 -1.92
C LEU A 108 -1.70 -2.23 -1.80
N LEU A 109 -2.25 -1.38 -2.66
CA LEU A 109 -2.03 0.07 -2.58
C LEU A 109 -2.63 0.67 -1.31
N VAL A 110 -3.84 0.22 -0.92
CA VAL A 110 -4.47 0.65 0.34
C VAL A 110 -3.64 0.21 1.54
N GLU A 111 -3.13 -1.03 1.54
CA GLU A 111 -2.24 -1.49 2.61
C GLU A 111 -0.94 -0.71 2.69
N ALA A 112 -0.29 -0.46 1.54
CA ALA A 112 0.94 0.32 1.47
C ALA A 112 0.71 1.73 2.04
N SER A 113 -0.37 2.39 1.61
CA SER A 113 -0.77 3.72 2.10
C SER A 113 -1.03 3.72 3.61
N ARG A 114 -1.69 2.70 4.16
CA ARG A 114 -1.91 2.56 5.60
C ARG A 114 -0.61 2.42 6.38
N ARG A 115 0.34 1.62 5.88
CA ARG A 115 1.66 1.44 6.49
C ARG A 115 2.46 2.74 6.46
N GLU A 116 2.41 3.47 5.35
CA GLU A 116 3.06 4.77 5.21
C GLU A 116 2.47 5.81 6.17
N ALA A 117 1.13 5.92 6.23
CA ALA A 117 0.46 6.83 7.16
C ALA A 117 0.79 6.50 8.63
N ALA A 118 0.92 5.22 8.98
CA ALA A 118 1.33 4.81 10.33
C ALA A 118 2.77 5.24 10.65
N ARG A 119 3.70 5.08 9.69
CA ARG A 119 5.10 5.53 9.84
C ARG A 119 5.18 7.05 9.98
N ALA A 120 4.49 7.79 9.12
CA ALA A 120 4.45 9.26 9.17
C ALA A 120 3.90 9.76 10.52
N ARG A 121 2.85 9.12 11.06
CA ARG A 121 2.34 9.45 12.41
C ARG A 121 3.35 9.16 13.51
N ALA A 122 4.05 8.04 13.44
CA ALA A 122 5.08 7.69 14.41
C ALA A 122 6.26 8.68 14.38
N GLU A 123 6.68 9.10 13.18
CA GLU A 123 7.72 10.11 13.00
C GLU A 123 7.27 11.49 13.49
N ALA A 124 6.03 11.89 13.18
CA ALA A 124 5.46 13.14 13.66
C ALA A 124 5.38 13.18 15.20
N GLU A 125 4.98 12.08 15.86
CA GLU A 125 4.95 12.02 17.32
C GLU A 125 6.36 12.06 17.92
N ARG A 126 7.34 11.40 17.31
CA ARG A 126 8.75 11.48 17.75
C ARG A 126 9.26 12.92 17.69
N LEU A 127 9.00 13.63 16.59
CA LEU A 127 9.39 15.04 16.45
C LEU A 127 8.66 15.94 17.46
N ARG A 128 7.38 15.68 17.72
CA ARG A 128 6.59 16.41 18.72
C ARG A 128 7.21 16.26 20.12
N ILE A 129 7.56 15.03 20.51
CA ILE A 129 8.21 14.75 21.79
C ILE A 129 9.58 15.45 21.88
N GLN A 130 10.39 15.39 20.82
CA GLN A 130 11.69 16.09 20.80
C GLN A 130 11.52 17.60 20.95
N ALA A 131 10.54 18.20 20.27
CA ALA A 131 10.25 19.63 20.39
C ALA A 131 9.79 20.01 21.81
N GLN A 132 8.99 19.15 22.46
CA GLN A 132 8.58 19.36 23.86
C GLN A 132 9.77 19.31 24.82
N ILE A 133 10.65 18.32 24.67
CA ILE A 133 11.86 18.19 25.50
C ILE A 133 12.74 19.45 25.34
N GLN A 134 12.99 19.89 24.10
CA GLN A 134 13.79 21.08 23.85
C GLN A 134 13.18 22.36 24.45
N ALA A 135 11.85 22.49 24.40
CA ALA A 135 11.15 23.61 25.03
C ALA A 135 11.29 23.58 26.57
N GLU A 136 11.16 22.40 27.17
CA GLU A 136 11.32 22.22 28.62
C GLU A 136 12.77 22.50 29.07
N GLU A 137 13.76 21.98 28.34
CA GLU A 137 15.18 22.25 28.60
C GLU A 137 15.50 23.74 28.50
N THR A 138 14.98 24.41 27.46
CA THR A 138 15.14 25.86 27.30
C THR A 138 14.53 26.62 28.48
N GLN A 139 13.32 26.24 28.91
CA GLN A 139 12.67 26.86 30.06
C GLN A 139 13.46 26.61 31.35
N ARG A 140 13.96 25.39 31.57
CA ARG A 140 14.79 25.06 32.72
C ARG A 140 16.07 25.89 32.75
N LEU A 141 16.74 26.06 31.61
CA LEU A 141 17.94 26.89 31.48
C LEU A 141 17.65 28.36 31.77
N ARG A 142 16.50 28.89 31.33
CA ARG A 142 16.07 30.27 31.65
C ARG A 142 15.86 30.45 33.15
N LEU A 143 15.13 29.55 33.80
CA LEU A 143 14.91 29.60 35.25
C LEU A 143 16.23 29.53 36.03
N ALA A 144 17.17 28.68 35.59
CA ALA A 144 18.49 28.60 36.18
C ALA A 144 19.26 29.93 36.04
N ALA A 145 19.26 30.53 34.85
CA ALA A 145 19.93 31.81 34.59
C ALA A 145 19.30 32.96 35.41
N GLU A 146 17.97 33.00 35.54
CA GLU A 146 17.26 33.98 36.38
C GLU A 146 17.63 33.82 37.87
N SER A 147 17.71 32.58 38.36
CA SER A 147 18.13 32.30 39.74
C SER A 147 19.58 32.73 39.99
N GLU A 148 20.48 32.48 39.04
CA GLU A 148 21.89 32.86 39.14
C GLU A 148 22.04 34.39 39.11
N ALA A 149 21.32 35.08 38.22
CA ALA A 149 21.32 36.53 38.16
C ALA A 149 20.83 37.16 39.48
N THR A 150 19.79 36.58 40.08
CA THR A 150 19.27 37.03 41.38
C THR A 150 20.31 36.82 42.49
N ALA A 151 20.94 35.65 42.56
CA ALA A 151 21.99 35.37 43.54
C ALA A 151 23.21 36.31 43.39
N ARG A 152 23.58 36.66 42.15
CA ARG A 152 24.64 37.66 41.87
C ARG A 152 24.25 39.06 42.38
N GLN A 153 23.02 39.50 42.12
CA GLN A 153 22.52 40.79 42.62
C GLN A 153 22.48 40.86 44.15
N GLU A 154 22.06 39.78 44.80
CA GLU A 154 22.09 39.67 46.26
C GLU A 154 23.53 39.76 46.81
N ALA A 155 24.48 39.05 46.18
CA ALA A 155 25.89 39.11 46.56
C ALA A 155 26.48 40.52 46.39
N GLU A 156 26.20 41.21 45.28
CA GLU A 156 26.60 42.60 45.04
C GLU A 156 26.05 43.53 46.12
N THR A 157 24.76 43.40 46.46
CA THR A 157 24.11 44.20 47.51
C THR A 157 24.76 43.98 48.88
N VAL A 158 25.11 42.73 49.22
CA VAL A 158 25.82 42.42 50.48
C VAL A 158 27.22 43.05 50.49
N LEU A 159 27.95 42.98 49.37
CA LEU A 159 29.29 43.57 49.25
C LEU A 159 29.25 45.10 49.38
N GLU A 160 28.28 45.78 48.75
CA GLU A 160 28.04 47.22 48.93
C GLU A 160 27.68 47.57 50.38
N GLY A 161 26.89 46.73 51.04
CA GLY A 161 26.57 46.88 52.46
C GLY A 161 27.78 46.70 53.38
N VAL A 162 28.76 45.87 53.03
CA VAL A 162 30.02 45.74 53.78
C VAL A 162 30.92 46.96 53.53
N SER A 163 31.11 47.36 52.26
CA SER A 163 31.98 48.49 51.91
C SER A 163 31.49 49.82 52.49
N SER A 164 30.18 50.05 52.50
CA SER A 164 29.56 51.22 53.15
C SER A 164 29.80 51.25 54.66
N ARG A 165 29.71 50.10 55.34
CA ARG A 165 30.04 49.97 56.77
C ARG A 165 31.52 50.23 57.05
N GLU A 166 32.42 49.73 56.20
CA GLU A 166 33.85 50.01 56.33
C GLU A 166 34.17 51.49 56.10
N ALA A 167 33.57 52.12 55.09
CA ALA A 167 33.70 53.56 54.85
C ALA A 167 33.20 54.40 56.03
N ALA A 168 32.08 54.01 56.66
CA ALA A 168 31.56 54.67 57.86
C ALA A 168 32.54 54.53 59.05
N ARG A 169 33.12 53.34 59.26
CA ARG A 169 34.14 53.12 60.31
C ARG A 169 35.38 53.98 60.09
N LEU A 170 35.88 54.07 58.85
CA LEU A 170 37.04 54.89 58.53
C LEU A 170 36.78 56.39 58.79
N ARG A 171 35.59 56.91 58.42
CA ARG A 171 35.21 58.30 58.73
C ARG A 171 35.13 58.55 60.23
N ALA A 172 34.53 57.63 60.98
CA ALA A 172 34.45 57.74 62.43
C ALA A 172 35.84 57.72 63.09
N ALA A 173 36.77 56.90 62.60
CA ALA A 173 38.16 56.88 63.07
C ALA A 173 38.86 58.23 62.81
N ARG A 174 38.75 58.80 61.60
CA ARG A 174 39.32 60.11 61.27
C ARG A 174 38.74 61.26 62.10
N GLN A 175 37.45 61.21 62.40
CA GLN A 175 36.82 62.20 63.29
C GLN A 175 37.42 62.14 64.69
N ARG A 176 37.60 60.93 65.25
CA ARG A 176 38.26 60.75 66.54
C ARG A 176 39.71 61.22 66.53
N GLU A 177 40.46 60.94 65.48
CA GLU A 177 41.83 61.45 65.32
C GLU A 177 41.87 62.98 65.31
N ALA A 178 40.94 63.63 64.58
CA ALA A 178 40.86 65.09 64.54
C ALA A 178 40.45 65.70 65.89
N GLU A 179 39.56 65.03 66.64
CA GLU A 179 39.19 65.44 68.00
C GLU A 179 40.37 65.31 68.98
N LEU A 180 41.09 64.18 68.94
CA LEU A 180 42.29 63.97 69.74
C LEU A 180 43.37 65.01 69.42
N ALA A 181 43.63 65.29 68.15
CA ALA A 181 44.59 66.31 67.74
C ALA A 181 44.21 67.72 68.25
N ARG A 182 42.91 68.04 68.32
CA ARG A 182 42.44 69.30 68.93
C ARG A 182 42.68 69.30 70.43
N GLN A 183 42.36 68.20 71.12
CA GLN A 183 42.61 68.07 72.55
C GLN A 183 44.10 68.17 72.88
N GLU A 184 44.96 67.56 72.07
CA GLU A 184 46.42 67.68 72.20
C GLU A 184 46.90 69.12 71.96
N ALA A 185 46.37 69.81 70.94
CA ALA A 185 46.70 71.22 70.71
C ALA A 185 46.21 72.14 71.85
N GLU A 186 45.04 71.86 72.42
CA GLU A 186 44.51 72.57 73.59
C GLU A 186 45.33 72.27 74.86
N LEU A 187 45.74 71.02 75.06
CA LEU A 187 46.65 70.61 76.14
C LEU A 187 48.01 71.30 76.02
N LEU A 188 48.62 71.28 74.84
CA LEU A 188 49.88 72.00 74.57
C LEU A 188 49.74 73.50 74.81
N ARG A 189 48.63 74.11 74.37
CA ARG A 189 48.34 75.52 74.64
C ARG A 189 48.13 75.79 76.13
N SER A 190 47.48 74.87 76.87
CA SER A 190 47.29 74.99 78.32
C SER A 190 48.62 74.88 79.08
N LEU A 191 49.54 74.03 78.59
CA LEU A 191 50.90 73.89 79.12
C LEU A 191 51.77 75.11 78.79
N GLU A 192 51.62 75.74 77.62
CA GLU A 192 52.29 77.01 77.29
C GLU A 192 51.72 78.23 78.03
N SER A 193 50.45 78.17 78.46
CA SER A 193 49.77 79.27 79.17
C SER A 193 49.94 79.27 80.70
N ASN A 194 50.65 78.28 81.24
CA ASN A 194 50.97 78.17 82.67
C ASN A 194 52.48 78.43 82.86
N PRO A 195 52.91 79.65 83.26
CA PRO A 195 54.31 79.92 83.59
C PRO A 195 54.76 79.24 84.88
#